data_AF-A0A0Q8RXI4-F1
#
_entry.id   AF-A0A0Q8RXI4-F1
#
_cell.length_a   1.000
_cell.length_b   1.000
_cell.length_c   1.000
_cell.angle_alpha   90.00
_cell.angle_beta   90.00
_cell.angle_gamma   90.00
#
_symmetry.space_group_name_H-M   'P 1'
#
loop_
_entity.id
_entity.type
_entity.pdbx_description
1 polymer ?
#
loop_
_entity_poly.entity_id
_entity_poly.type
_entity_poly.pdbx_seq_one_letter_code
_entity_poly.pdbx_strand_id
1 'polypeptide(L)'
;MLHMHGRSGTVQIDGVKYDWELLSEPQLSSSEGWKGMRVALRERDMPREAVLEFPTPKRLLKGLPKGRSHINDAIASRGVRAALSAGWDPASRGKPTVFMVDANGD
;
A
#
# COMPACT_ATOMS: atom_id res chain seq x y z
N MET A 1 17.07 12.73 7.82
CA MET A 1 15.76 12.04 7.73
C MET A 1 15.56 11.71 6.26
N LEU A 2 15.74 10.45 5.88
CA LEU A 2 15.79 10.00 4.48
C LEU A 2 14.39 10.06 3.86
N HIS A 3 14.09 11.14 3.15
CA HIS A 3 12.96 11.21 2.22
C HIS A 3 13.32 10.36 1.00
N MET A 4 13.12 9.04 1.09
CA MET A 4 13.21 8.18 -0.09
C MET A 4 11.94 8.38 -0.90
N HIS A 5 12.04 9.22 -1.93
CA HIS A 5 11.06 9.37 -3.01
C HIS A 5 11.09 8.13 -3.92
N GLY A 6 10.92 6.95 -3.33
CA GLY A 6 11.08 5.67 -3.97
C GLY A 6 9.75 4.95 -4.07
N ARG A 7 9.64 4.07 -5.05
CA ARG A 7 8.57 3.05 -5.15
C ARG A 7 8.73 1.99 -4.04
N SER A 8 9.52 2.25 -3.01
CA SER A 8 9.77 1.39 -1.86
C SER A 8 10.33 2.24 -0.71
N GLY A 9 10.13 1.77 0.51
CA GLY A 9 10.64 2.41 1.71
C GLY A 9 10.46 1.52 2.94
N THR A 10 10.87 2.04 4.10
CA THR A 10 10.73 1.35 5.38
C THR A 10 10.08 2.29 6.37
N VAL A 11 9.00 1.85 7.01
CA VAL A 11 8.28 2.59 8.05
C VAL A 11 8.38 1.85 9.38
N GLN A 12 8.47 2.58 10.49
CA GLN A 12 8.45 1.98 11.83
C GLN A 12 7.10 2.29 12.50
N ILE A 13 6.40 1.25 12.93
CA ILE A 13 5.10 1.34 13.62
C ILE A 13 5.21 0.54 14.91
N ASP A 14 4.90 1.19 16.04
CA ASP A 14 4.92 0.56 17.37
C ASP A 14 6.26 -0.17 17.69
N GLY A 15 7.37 0.37 17.17
CA GLY A 15 8.72 -0.19 17.34
C GLY A 15 9.10 -1.25 16.30
N VAL A 16 8.15 -1.78 15.56
CA VAL A 16 8.36 -2.78 14.50
C VAL A 16 8.65 -2.11 13.17
N LYS A 17 9.62 -2.62 12.41
CA LYS A 17 9.98 -2.09 11.09
C LYS A 17 9.25 -2.86 10.00
N TYR A 18 8.53 -2.14 9.15
CA TYR A 18 7.84 -2.67 7.99
C TYR A 18 8.46 -2.09 6.73
N ASP A 19 8.90 -2.97 5.85
CA ASP A 19 9.31 -2.62 4.50
C ASP A 19 8.06 -2.59 3.61
N TRP A 20 7.94 -1.57 2.77
CA TRP A 20 6.85 -1.42 1.82
C TRP A 20 7.40 -1.20 0.42
N GLU A 21 6.69 -1.73 -0.58
CA GLU A 21 7.06 -1.62 -1.99
C GLU A 21 5.81 -1.40 -2.84
N LEU A 22 5.83 -0.35 -3.65
CA LEU A 22 4.82 -0.01 -4.63
C LEU A 22 4.96 -0.91 -5.86
N LEU A 23 4.12 -1.94 -5.92
CA LEU A 23 4.04 -2.87 -7.05
C LEU A 23 3.45 -2.21 -8.30
N SER A 24 2.40 -1.41 -8.13
CA SER A 24 1.71 -0.77 -9.26
C SER A 24 1.06 0.55 -8.86
N GLU A 25 1.29 1.56 -9.68
CA GLU A 25 0.67 2.88 -9.55
C GLU A 25 -0.75 2.88 -10.13
N PRO A 26 -1.63 3.81 -9.66
CA PRO A 26 -2.95 3.94 -10.24
C PRO A 26 -2.85 4.40 -11.70
N GLN A 27 -3.23 3.50 -12.60
CA GLN A 27 -3.18 3.74 -14.04
C GLN A 27 -4.56 3.64 -14.68
N LEU A 28 -4.85 4.59 -15.57
CA LEU A 28 -6.00 4.51 -16.44
C LEU A 28 -5.64 3.55 -17.58
N SER A 29 -6.27 2.38 -17.57
CA SER A 29 -6.19 1.43 -18.67
C SER A 29 -7.32 1.73 -19.66
N SER A 30 -7.00 1.78 -20.95
CA SER A 30 -7.99 2.05 -22.00
C SER A 30 -9.06 0.94 -22.11
N SER A 31 -8.76 -0.26 -21.62
CA SER A 31 -9.62 -1.46 -21.73
C SER A 31 -10.45 -1.76 -20.47
N GLU A 32 -9.90 -1.52 -19.28
CA GLU A 32 -10.51 -1.90 -17.99
C GLU A 32 -10.86 -0.69 -17.11
N GLY A 33 -10.63 0.53 -17.62
CA GLY A 33 -10.78 1.74 -16.83
C GLY A 33 -9.64 1.90 -15.83
N TRP A 34 -9.93 2.51 -14.68
CA TRP A 34 -8.90 2.78 -13.70
C TRP A 34 -8.48 1.53 -12.94
N LYS A 35 -7.20 1.18 -13.03
CA LYS A 35 -6.56 0.22 -12.12
C LYS A 35 -6.11 0.93 -10.86
N GLY A 36 -6.44 0.34 -9.72
CA GLY A 36 -6.03 0.77 -8.40
C GLY A 36 -4.53 0.68 -8.17
N MET A 37 -4.08 1.18 -7.03
CA MET A 37 -2.68 1.13 -6.62
C MET A 37 -2.43 -0.14 -5.80
N ARG A 38 -1.31 -0.83 -6.04
CA ARG A 38 -0.93 -2.02 -5.27
C ARG A 38 0.38 -1.80 -4.54
N VAL A 39 0.40 -2.09 -3.23
CA VAL A 39 1.55 -1.92 -2.36
C VAL A 39 1.80 -3.21 -1.59
N ALA A 40 2.96 -3.83 -1.77
CA ALA A 40 3.43 -4.90 -0.92
C ALA A 40 3.95 -4.33 0.41
N LEU A 41 3.67 -5.03 1.50
CA LEU A 41 4.12 -4.75 2.85
C LEU A 41 4.73 -6.02 3.41
N ARG A 42 5.87 -5.89 4.07
CA ARG A 42 6.53 -6.98 4.76
C ARG A 42 7.09 -6.49 6.07
N GLU A 43 6.82 -7.22 7.14
CA GLU A 43 7.52 -6.98 8.39
C GLU A 43 8.97 -7.44 8.27
N ARG A 44 9.90 -6.60 8.70
CA ARG A 44 11.32 -6.96 8.74
C ARG A 44 11.48 -8.12 9.71
N ASP A 45 12.24 -9.13 9.30
CA ASP A 45 12.43 -10.40 10.02
C ASP A 45 11.24 -11.38 9.95
N MET A 46 10.20 -11.09 9.17
CA MET A 46 9.09 -12.02 8.92
C MET A 46 9.01 -12.48 7.46
N PRO A 47 8.58 -13.74 7.21
CA PRO A 47 8.49 -14.29 5.86
C PRO A 47 7.18 -13.92 5.13
N ARG A 48 6.16 -13.42 5.83
CA ARG A 48 4.84 -13.15 5.24
C ARG A 48 4.76 -11.73 4.67
N GLU A 49 4.33 -11.66 3.41
CA GLU A 49 4.01 -10.40 2.74
C GLU A 49 2.49 -10.15 2.73
N ALA A 50 2.08 -8.91 2.92
CA ALA A 50 0.72 -8.44 2.64
C ALA A 50 0.74 -7.59 1.38
N VAL A 51 -0.24 -7.76 0.50
CA VAL A 51 -0.42 -6.87 -0.64
C VAL A 51 -1.67 -6.04 -0.40
N LEU A 52 -1.52 -4.74 -0.31
CA LEU A 52 -2.61 -3.81 -0.22
C LEU A 52 -3.03 -3.36 -1.61
N GLU A 53 -4.30 -3.57 -1.93
CA GLU A 53 -4.92 -3.01 -3.12
C GLU A 53 -5.78 -1.82 -2.72
N PHE A 54 -5.35 -0.63 -3.12
CA PHE A 54 -6.11 0.60 -2.93
C PHE A 54 -7.03 0.79 -4.16
N PRO A 55 -8.34 1.05 -3.94
CA PRO A 55 -9.27 1.32 -5.01
C PRO A 55 -8.90 2.64 -5.68
N THR A 56 -9.37 2.81 -6.91
CA THR A 56 -9.14 4.05 -7.63
C THR A 56 -9.69 5.24 -6.83
N PRO A 57 -8.89 6.27 -6.55
CA PRO A 57 -9.38 7.47 -5.90
C PRO A 57 -10.58 8.03 -6.66
N LYS A 58 -11.69 8.29 -5.98
CA LYS A 58 -12.90 8.88 -6.59
C LYS A 58 -12.61 10.20 -7.34
N ARG A 59 -11.53 10.90 -6.98
CA ARG A 59 -11.03 12.08 -7.70
C ARG A 59 -10.59 11.75 -9.13
N LEU A 60 -9.94 10.61 -9.35
CA LEU A 60 -9.54 10.13 -10.67
C LEU A 60 -10.75 9.66 -11.48
N LEU A 61 -11.74 9.04 -10.82
CA LEU A 61 -13.04 8.74 -11.44
C LEU A 61 -13.78 10.00 -11.89
N LYS A 62 -13.58 11.13 -11.21
CA LYS A 62 -14.11 12.46 -11.60
C LYS A 62 -13.32 13.15 -12.72
N GLY A 63 -12.35 12.47 -13.35
CA GLY A 63 -11.57 13.03 -14.47
C GLY A 63 -10.54 14.09 -14.06
N LEU A 64 -10.24 14.22 -12.76
CA LEU A 64 -9.18 15.12 -12.30
C LEU A 64 -7.81 14.53 -12.66
N PRO A 65 -6.83 15.38 -13.02
CA PRO A 65 -5.50 14.92 -13.41
C PRO A 65 -4.88 14.08 -12.30
N LYS A 66 -4.11 13.06 -12.70
CA LYS A 66 -3.30 12.26 -11.78
C LYS A 66 -2.33 13.20 -11.06
N GLY A 67 -2.65 13.58 -9.83
CA GLY A 67 -1.62 14.09 -8.92
C GLY A 67 -0.55 13.01 -8.79
N ARG A 68 0.74 13.39 -8.74
CA ARG A 68 1.80 12.42 -8.45
C ARG A 68 1.43 11.70 -7.16
N SER A 69 1.17 10.39 -7.25
CA SER A 69 0.86 9.57 -6.09
C SER A 69 2.17 9.31 -5.35
N HIS A 70 2.59 10.27 -4.55
CA HIS A 70 3.73 10.07 -3.65
C HIS A 70 3.25 9.21 -2.49
N ILE A 71 3.72 7.97 -2.42
CA ILE A 71 3.65 7.20 -1.18
C ILE A 71 4.60 7.88 -0.20
N ASN A 72 4.04 8.59 0.77
CA ASN A 72 4.79 9.10 1.92
C ASN A 72 4.70 8.09 3.07
N ASP A 73 5.58 8.19 4.06
CA ASP A 73 5.56 7.34 5.26
C ASP A 73 4.19 7.30 5.95
N ALA A 74 3.43 8.39 5.91
CA ALA A 74 2.06 8.43 6.43
C ALA A 74 1.11 7.47 5.68
N ILE A 75 1.20 7.38 4.35
CA ILE A 75 0.38 6.44 3.56
C ILE A 75 0.83 5.01 3.81
N ALA A 76 2.15 4.77 3.85
CA ALA A 76 2.68 3.44 4.18
C ALA A 76 2.23 3.01 5.59
N SER A 77 2.31 3.90 6.58
CA SER A 77 1.86 3.61 7.96
C SER A 77 0.38 3.29 8.06
N ARG A 78 -0.46 4.00 7.30
CA ARG A 78 -1.90 3.75 7.22
C ARG A 78 -2.17 2.41 6.54
N GLY A 79 -1.47 2.12 5.45
CA GLY A 79 -1.55 0.83 4.79
C GLY A 79 -1.25 -0.33 5.75
N VAL A 80 -0.13 -0.26 6.48
CA VAL A 80 0.23 -1.31 7.46
C VAL A 80 -0.85 -1.43 8.53
N ARG A 81 -1.33 -0.32 9.09
CA ARG A 81 -2.43 -0.34 10.08
C ARG A 81 -3.71 -0.94 9.53
N ALA A 82 -4.09 -0.60 8.29
CA ALA A 82 -5.25 -1.18 7.62
C ALA A 82 -5.08 -2.69 7.40
N ALA A 83 -3.87 -3.15 6.99
CA ALA A 83 -3.57 -4.57 6.88
C ALA A 83 -3.73 -5.28 8.22
N LEU A 84 -3.13 -4.74 9.29
CA LEU A 84 -3.24 -5.29 10.65
C LEU A 84 -4.70 -5.31 11.13
N SER A 85 -5.45 -4.22 10.90
CA SER A 85 -6.88 -4.10 11.22
C SER A 85 -7.72 -5.12 10.46
N ALA A 86 -7.37 -5.38 9.20
CA ALA A 86 -8.01 -6.40 8.36
C ALA A 86 -7.62 -7.86 8.74
N GLY A 87 -6.81 -8.05 9.78
CA GLY A 87 -6.42 -9.37 10.27
C GLY A 87 -5.15 -9.93 9.60
N TRP A 88 -4.30 -9.08 9.03
CA TRP A 88 -2.98 -9.49 8.61
C TRP A 88 -2.12 -9.86 9.81
N ASP A 89 -1.67 -11.11 9.84
CA ASP A 89 -0.75 -11.61 10.84
C ASP A 89 0.62 -11.90 10.19
N PRO A 90 1.66 -11.10 10.47
CA PRO A 90 2.99 -11.26 9.85
C PRO A 90 3.75 -12.50 10.36
N ALA A 91 3.43 -12.99 11.56
CA ALA A 91 4.03 -14.18 12.15
C ALA A 91 3.46 -15.49 11.58
N SER A 92 2.27 -15.44 11.00
CA SER A 92 1.60 -16.58 10.37
C SER A 92 2.32 -17.02 9.09
N ARG A 93 2.52 -18.32 8.94
CA ARG A 93 3.15 -18.93 7.76
C ARG A 93 2.12 -19.16 6.66
N GLY A 94 2.30 -18.58 5.48
CA GLY A 94 1.36 -18.76 4.37
C GLY A 94 1.61 -17.87 3.14
N LYS A 95 0.70 -17.93 2.17
CA LYS A 95 0.76 -17.13 0.92
C LYS A 95 0.54 -15.63 1.19
N PRO A 96 1.04 -14.75 0.30
CA PRO A 96 0.78 -13.32 0.38
C PRO A 96 -0.72 -13.07 0.43
N THR A 97 -1.18 -12.29 1.41
CA THR A 97 -2.61 -12.00 1.57
C THR A 97 -2.91 -10.64 0.97
N VAL A 98 -3.87 -10.60 0.05
CA VAL A 98 -4.30 -9.36 -0.58
C VAL A 98 -5.41 -8.75 0.26
N PHE A 99 -5.20 -7.51 0.72
CA PHE A 99 -6.18 -6.75 1.47
C PHE A 99 -6.63 -5.56 0.63
N MET A 100 -7.94 -5.42 0.45
CA MET A 100 -8.49 -4.23 -0.18
C MET A 100 -8.61 -3.14 0.89
N VAL A 101 -7.91 -2.03 0.69
CA VAL A 101 -7.86 -0.92 1.65
C VAL A 101 -8.69 0.22 1.08
N ASP A 102 -9.63 0.79 1.82
CA ASP A 102 -10.44 1.89 1.32
C ASP A 102 -9.59 3.09 0.87
N ALA A 103 -10.13 3.96 0.01
CA ALA A 103 -9.39 5.07 -0.62
C ALA A 103 -8.72 6.06 0.38
N ASN A 104 -9.03 5.95 1.67
CA ASN A 104 -8.47 6.74 2.77
C ASN A 104 -7.39 6.01 3.60
N GLY A 105 -7.20 4.70 3.43
CA GLY A 105 -6.31 3.92 4.29
C GLY A 105 -6.89 3.59 5.66
N ASP A 106 -8.23 3.45 5.76
CA ASP A 106 -8.97 3.07 6.98
C ASP A 106 -9.49 1.64 6.85
#